data_AF-A0A836GUJ3-F1
#
_entry.id   AF-A0A836GUJ3-F1
#
_cell.length_a   1.000
_cell.length_b   1.000
_cell.length_c   1.000
_cell.angle_alpha   90.00
_cell.angle_beta   90.00
_cell.angle_gamma   90.00
#
_symmetry.space_group_name_H-M   'P 1'
#
loop_
_entity.id
_entity.type
_entity.pdbx_description
1 polymer ?
#
loop_
_entity_poly.entity_id
_entity_poly.type
_entity_poly.pdbx_seq_one_letter_code
_entity_poly.pdbx_strand_id
1 'polypeptide(L)'
;MTQTCFSALLHSRPFPLILKVLNILGAFGCGTYALFLLIQRLYGDVRTFTALIYLLFFSIVIPSAECGLMSHPLLSSSSRFLLSPIGRTFLYVFMGGVILGAGIGGWIIGIYLLAIGVLNIGALCIRRD
;
A
#
# COMPACT_ATOMS: atom_id res chain seq x y z
N MET A 1 -17.23 27.89 -9.59
CA MET A 1 -16.94 27.37 -10.96
C MET A 1 -15.78 26.37 -11.03
N THR A 2 -15.03 26.09 -9.95
CA THR A 2 -13.93 25.11 -9.93
C THR A 2 -14.33 23.67 -9.61
N GLN A 3 -15.54 23.43 -9.08
CA GLN A 3 -16.02 22.09 -8.73
C GLN A 3 -16.27 21.17 -9.93
N THR A 4 -16.72 21.71 -11.07
CA THR A 4 -17.12 20.88 -12.23
C THR A 4 -15.94 20.21 -12.94
N CYS A 5 -14.77 20.84 -12.96
CA CYS A 5 -13.56 20.28 -13.58
C CYS A 5 -12.93 19.17 -12.72
N PHE A 6 -12.92 19.35 -11.40
CA PHE A 6 -12.40 18.36 -10.46
C PHE A 6 -13.25 17.08 -10.43
N SER A 7 -14.58 17.22 -10.45
CA SER A 7 -15.51 16.08 -10.57
C SER A 7 -15.38 15.34 -11.90
N ALA A 8 -15.11 16.04 -13.02
CA ALA A 8 -14.88 15.42 -14.32
C ALA A 8 -13.55 14.65 -14.40
N LEU A 9 -12.48 15.16 -13.75
CA LEU A 9 -11.21 14.45 -13.59
C LEU A 9 -11.34 13.23 -12.67
N LEU A 10 -12.13 13.33 -11.60
CA LEU A 10 -12.43 12.22 -10.67
C LEU A 10 -13.24 11.09 -11.29
N HIS A 11 -14.16 11.40 -12.21
CA HIS A 11 -14.97 10.41 -12.93
C HIS A 11 -14.27 9.82 -14.16
N SER A 12 -13.09 10.34 -14.50
CA SER A 12 -12.33 9.85 -15.64
C SER A 12 -11.58 8.55 -15.29
N ARG A 13 -11.64 7.56 -16.20
CA ARG A 13 -10.94 6.26 -16.10
C ARG A 13 -9.45 6.31 -15.67
N PRO A 14 -8.64 7.37 -15.90
CA PRO A 14 -7.25 7.38 -15.45
C PRO A 14 -7.05 7.46 -13.94
N PHE A 15 -7.94 8.07 -13.15
CA PHE A 15 -7.73 8.26 -11.71
C PHE A 15 -7.54 6.95 -10.92
N PRO A 16 -8.44 5.93 -11.04
CA PRO A 16 -8.22 4.65 -10.38
C PRO A 16 -7.00 3.89 -10.92
N LEU A 17 -6.61 4.13 -12.18
CA LEU A 17 -5.47 3.49 -12.81
C LEU A 17 -4.15 4.06 -12.27
N ILE A 18 -4.07 5.38 -12.10
CA ILE A 18 -2.93 6.09 -11.50
C ILE A 18 -2.76 5.64 -10.05
N LEU A 19 -3.85 5.61 -9.25
CA LEU A 19 -3.80 5.13 -7.88
C LEU A 19 -3.28 3.69 -7.79
N LYS A 20 -3.73 2.82 -8.70
CA LYS A 20 -3.25 1.44 -8.76
C LYS A 20 -1.76 1.34 -9.08
N VAL A 21 -1.25 2.16 -10.02
CA VAL A 21 0.19 2.20 -10.34
C VAL A 21 1.00 2.73 -9.15
N LEU A 22 0.55 3.79 -8.48
CA LEU A 22 1.19 4.30 -7.26
C LEU A 22 1.20 3.26 -6.13
N ASN A 23 0.09 2.57 -5.92
CA ASN A 23 -0.06 1.49 -4.95
C ASN A 23 0.96 0.36 -5.18
N ILE A 24 1.17 -0.03 -6.45
CA ILE A 24 2.14 -1.07 -6.84
C ILE A 24 3.57 -0.56 -6.63
N LEU A 25 3.88 0.68 -7.03
CA LEU A 25 5.21 1.28 -6.83
C LEU A 25 5.56 1.39 -5.34
N GLY A 26 4.60 1.76 -4.50
CA GLY A 26 4.78 1.84 -3.05
C GLY A 26 5.04 0.47 -2.42
N ALA A 27 4.27 -0.54 -2.81
CA ALA A 27 4.49 -1.91 -2.36
C ALA A 27 5.87 -2.44 -2.80
N PHE A 28 6.28 -2.16 -4.04
CA PHE A 28 7.57 -2.57 -4.57
C PHE A 28 8.72 -1.88 -3.82
N GLY A 29 8.69 -0.55 -3.66
CA GLY A 29 9.69 0.19 -2.91
C GLY A 29 9.80 -0.28 -1.46
N CYS A 30 8.66 -0.52 -0.80
CA CYS A 30 8.59 -1.09 0.54
C CYS A 30 9.25 -2.47 0.62
N GLY A 31 8.93 -3.37 -0.32
CA GLY A 31 9.48 -4.71 -0.37
C GLY A 31 10.98 -4.74 -0.65
N THR A 32 11.44 -3.95 -1.64
CA THR A 32 12.87 -3.84 -1.96
C THR A 32 13.67 -3.30 -0.78
N TYR A 33 13.15 -2.29 -0.08
CA TYR A 33 13.83 -1.71 1.07
C TYR A 33 13.83 -2.64 2.29
N ALA A 34 12.70 -3.32 2.57
CA ALA A 34 12.64 -4.34 3.60
C ALA A 34 13.64 -5.47 3.33
N LEU A 35 13.74 -5.93 2.07
CA LEU A 35 14.71 -6.94 1.66
C LEU A 35 16.15 -6.43 1.82
N PHE A 36 16.42 -5.17 1.49
CA PHE A 36 17.74 -4.57 1.67
C PHE A 36 18.16 -4.54 3.15
N LEU A 37 17.27 -4.11 4.05
CA LEU A 37 17.49 -4.16 5.50
C LEU A 37 17.72 -5.60 6.00
N LEU A 38 17.02 -6.56 5.39
CA LEU A 38 17.15 -7.98 5.68
C LEU A 38 18.54 -8.50 5.28
N ILE A 39 19.01 -8.18 4.08
CA ILE A 39 20.33 -8.60 3.60
C ILE A 39 21.45 -7.96 4.42
N GLN A 40 21.32 -6.68 4.79
CA GLN A 40 22.32 -5.98 5.60
C GLN A 40 22.38 -6.44 7.06
N ARG A 41 21.54 -7.42 7.46
CA ARG A 41 21.51 -7.95 8.82
C ARG A 41 21.29 -6.88 9.90
N LEU A 42 20.63 -5.78 9.54
CA LEU A 42 20.39 -4.63 10.41
C LEU A 42 19.20 -4.90 11.35
N TYR A 43 19.17 -6.08 11.98
CA TYR A 43 18.15 -6.46 12.94
C TYR A 43 18.71 -6.23 14.34
N GLY A 44 18.24 -5.19 15.01
CA GLY A 44 18.55 -4.99 16.43
C GLY A 44 17.92 -6.06 17.33
N ASP A 45 16.81 -6.67 16.89
CA ASP A 45 16.00 -7.59 17.68
C ASP A 45 15.20 -8.58 16.80
N VAL A 46 14.80 -9.71 17.39
CA VAL A 46 13.94 -10.73 16.76
C VAL A 46 12.60 -10.15 16.29
N ARG A 47 12.07 -9.15 17.02
CA ARG A 47 10.83 -8.44 16.66
C ARG A 47 10.95 -7.72 15.32
N THR A 48 12.07 -7.07 15.07
CA THR A 48 12.34 -6.34 13.83
C THR A 48 12.51 -7.30 12.66
N PHE A 49 13.14 -8.45 12.90
CA PHE A 49 13.24 -9.52 11.91
C PHE A 49 11.87 -10.05 11.48
N THR A 50 11.01 -10.39 12.43
CA THR A 50 9.64 -10.83 12.14
C THR A 50 8.84 -9.75 11.40
N ALA A 51 8.97 -8.49 11.80
CA ALA A 51 8.30 -7.37 11.13
C ALA A 51 8.73 -7.23 9.66
N LEU A 52 10.03 -7.37 9.35
CA LEU A 52 10.53 -7.32 7.98
C LEU A 52 10.02 -8.47 7.12
N ILE A 53 9.87 -9.68 7.67
CA ILE A 53 9.27 -10.82 6.96
C ILE A 53 7.79 -10.53 6.63
N TYR A 54 7.03 -9.98 7.58
CA TYR A 54 5.65 -9.58 7.32
C TYR A 54 5.55 -8.49 6.25
N LEU A 55 6.43 -7.49 6.28
CA LEU A 55 6.50 -6.45 5.25
C LEU A 55 6.78 -7.05 3.87
N LEU A 56 7.71 -8.00 3.80
CA LEU A 56 8.04 -8.70 2.55
C LEU A 56 6.81 -9.45 2.01
N PHE A 57 6.12 -10.19 2.88
CA PHE A 57 4.90 -10.90 2.53
C PHE A 57 3.81 -9.95 2.01
N PHE A 58 3.53 -8.86 2.72
CA PHE A 58 2.53 -7.87 2.31
C PHE A 58 2.92 -7.16 1.01
N SER A 59 4.22 -6.95 0.75
CA SER A 59 4.70 -6.32 -0.48
C SER A 59 4.38 -7.13 -1.74
N ILE A 60 4.15 -8.43 -1.60
CA ILE A 60 3.73 -9.33 -2.68
C ILE A 60 2.21 -9.44 -2.72
N VAL A 61 1.57 -9.62 -1.56
CA VAL A 61 0.12 -9.83 -1.44
C VAL A 61 -0.68 -8.63 -1.95
N ILE A 62 -0.24 -7.41 -1.64
CA ILE A 62 -0.94 -6.17 -2.01
C ILE A 62 -1.00 -5.96 -3.54
N PRO A 63 0.12 -5.98 -4.29
CA PRO A 63 0.07 -5.85 -5.74
C PRO A 63 -0.64 -7.04 -6.40
N SER A 64 -0.55 -8.27 -5.84
CA SER A 64 -1.37 -9.39 -6.31
C SER A 64 -2.87 -9.15 -6.14
N ALA A 65 -3.28 -8.54 -5.02
CA ALA A 65 -4.67 -8.14 -4.79
C ALA A 65 -5.10 -7.01 -5.74
N GLU A 66 -4.24 -6.00 -5.97
CA GLU A 66 -4.49 -4.90 -6.90
C GLU A 66 -4.63 -5.38 -8.35
N CYS A 67 -3.81 -6.36 -8.77
CA CYS A 67 -3.89 -6.96 -10.10
C CYS A 67 -5.10 -7.90 -10.28
N GLY A 68 -5.90 -8.17 -9.24
CA GLY A 68 -7.06 -9.04 -9.33
C GLY A 68 -6.71 -10.53 -9.43
N LEU A 69 -5.45 -10.92 -9.14
CA LEU A 69 -5.04 -12.33 -9.15
C LEU A 69 -5.66 -13.13 -7.99
N MET A 70 -6.17 -12.48 -6.95
CA MET A 70 -6.87 -13.10 -5.81
C MET A 70 -8.38 -13.36 -6.06
N SER A 71 -8.80 -13.47 -7.32
CA SER A 71 -10.21 -13.71 -7.69
C SER A 71 -10.66 -15.17 -7.53
N HIS A 72 -9.77 -16.08 -7.12
CA HIS A 72 -10.12 -17.49 -6.95
C HIS A 72 -11.07 -17.68 -5.75
N PRO A 73 -12.17 -18.44 -5.88
CA PRO A 73 -13.24 -18.55 -4.87
C PRO A 73 -12.76 -18.99 -3.48
N LEU A 74 -11.74 -19.86 -3.42
CA LEU A 74 -11.09 -20.32 -2.18
C LEU A 74 -10.30 -19.24 -1.44
N LEU A 75 -9.79 -18.22 -2.15
CA LEU A 75 -9.10 -17.07 -1.55
C LEU A 75 -10.04 -15.88 -1.30
N SER A 76 -11.26 -15.90 -1.84
CA SER A 76 -12.19 -14.76 -1.82
C SER A 76 -12.60 -14.30 -0.42
N SER A 77 -12.58 -15.19 0.57
CA SER A 77 -12.98 -14.84 1.95
C SER A 77 -11.89 -14.03 2.66
N SER A 78 -10.62 -14.43 2.54
CA SER A 78 -9.49 -13.70 3.13
C SER A 78 -9.10 -12.48 2.28
N SER A 79 -9.29 -12.56 0.96
CA SER A 79 -9.01 -11.44 0.06
C SER A 79 -10.05 -10.33 0.16
N ARG A 80 -11.26 -10.55 0.71
CA ARG A 80 -12.27 -9.47 0.91
C ARG A 80 -11.75 -8.30 1.74
N PHE A 81 -10.97 -8.56 2.79
CA PHE A 81 -10.35 -7.50 3.57
C PHE A 81 -9.24 -6.78 2.79
N LEU A 82 -8.42 -7.55 2.08
CA LEU A 82 -7.33 -7.04 1.22
C LEU A 82 -7.83 -6.30 -0.03
N LEU A 83 -9.01 -6.65 -0.53
CA LEU A 83 -9.68 -6.02 -1.67
C LEU A 83 -10.52 -4.83 -1.21
N SER A 84 -10.88 -4.75 0.08
CA SER A 84 -11.58 -3.60 0.63
C SER A 84 -10.67 -2.37 0.63
N PRO A 85 -11.15 -1.20 0.16
CA PRO A 85 -10.39 0.06 0.21
C PRO A 85 -9.94 0.42 1.64
N ILE A 86 -10.72 0.05 2.66
CA ILE A 86 -10.38 0.23 4.08
C ILE A 86 -9.18 -0.64 4.47
N GLY A 87 -9.18 -1.93 4.09
CA GLY A 87 -8.13 -2.86 4.49
C GLY A 87 -6.82 -2.57 3.77
N ARG A 88 -6.88 -2.14 2.51
CA ARG A 88 -5.71 -1.65 1.76
C ARG A 88 -5.07 -0.45 2.42
N THR A 89 -5.87 0.55 2.77
CA THR A 89 -5.35 1.74 3.43
C THR A 89 -4.71 1.40 4.78
N PHE A 90 -5.37 0.55 5.57
CA PHE A 90 -4.83 0.10 6.83
C PHE A 90 -3.45 -0.56 6.66
N LEU A 91 -3.30 -1.42 5.65
CA LEU A 91 -2.02 -2.08 5.38
C LEU A 91 -0.94 -1.10 4.94
N TYR A 92 -1.24 -0.11 4.09
CA TYR A 92 -0.26 0.90 3.71
C TYR A 92 0.20 1.75 4.90
N VAL A 93 -0.74 2.16 5.76
CA VAL A 93 -0.42 2.91 6.98
C VAL A 93 0.41 2.06 7.94
N PHE A 94 0.06 0.78 8.11
CA PHE A 94 0.80 -0.15 8.95
C PHE A 94 2.22 -0.38 8.42
N MET A 95 2.36 -0.67 7.12
CA MET A 95 3.67 -0.90 6.49
C MET A 95 4.55 0.34 6.55
N GLY A 96 3.98 1.52 6.27
CA GLY A 96 4.68 2.79 6.41
C GLY A 96 5.13 3.04 7.84
N GLY A 97 4.25 2.81 8.82
CA GLY A 97 4.56 2.96 10.24
C GLY A 97 5.67 2.03 10.74
N VAL A 98 5.73 0.79 10.26
CA VAL A 98 6.77 -0.18 10.64
C VAL A 98 8.14 0.20 10.05
N ILE A 99 8.16 0.78 8.85
CA ILE A 99 9.40 1.21 8.17
C ILE A 99 9.88 2.59 8.67
N LEU A 100 8.99 3.41 9.24
CA LEU A 100 9.34 4.70 9.82
C LEU A 100 10.37 4.50 10.95
N GLY A 101 11.58 4.99 10.73
CA GLY A 101 12.68 4.89 11.68
C GLY A 101 13.85 4.00 11.26
N ALA A 102 13.71 3.20 10.19
CA ALA A 102 14.79 2.35 9.69
C ALA A 102 15.86 3.10 8.86
N GLY A 103 16.15 4.38 9.18
CA GLY A 103 17.04 5.25 8.42
C GLY A 103 16.32 6.10 7.35
N ILE A 104 17.10 6.85 6.56
CA ILE A 104 16.56 7.86 5.61
C ILE A 104 15.66 7.20 4.55
N GLY A 105 16.04 6.03 4.03
CA GLY A 105 15.22 5.29 3.05
C GLY A 105 13.85 4.90 3.61
N GLY A 106 13.81 4.51 4.88
CA GLY A 106 12.57 4.16 5.55
C GLY A 106 11.65 5.37 5.77
N TRP A 107 12.22 6.53 6.07
CA TRP A 107 11.45 7.77 6.14
C TRP A 107 10.78 8.13 4.81
N ILE A 108 11.53 8.07 3.71
CA ILE A 108 11.01 8.41 2.37
C ILE A 108 9.88 7.46 1.99
N ILE A 109 10.10 6.15 2.10
CA ILE A 109 9.13 5.13 1.73
C ILE A 109 7.93 5.13 2.69
N GLY A 110 8.17 5.35 3.97
CA GLY A 110 7.14 5.40 4.99
C GLY A 110 6.16 6.56 4.81
N ILE A 111 6.68 7.78 4.57
CA ILE A 111 5.85 8.95 4.23
C ILE A 111 5.08 8.71 2.93
N TYR A 112 5.73 8.12 1.93
CA TYR A 112 5.08 7.81 0.65
C TYR A 112 3.89 6.85 0.82
N LEU A 113 4.05 5.77 1.60
CA LEU A 113 2.99 4.80 1.89
C LEU A 113 1.84 5.45 2.70
N LEU A 114 2.15 6.32 3.65
CA LEU A 114 1.14 7.09 4.40
C LEU A 114 0.34 8.00 3.47
N ALA A 115 1.01 8.74 2.57
CA ALA A 115 0.35 9.60 1.60
C ALA A 115 -0.57 8.81 0.67
N ILE A 116 -0.13 7.64 0.20
CA ILE A 116 -0.96 6.71 -0.58
C ILE A 116 -2.17 6.22 0.22
N GLY A 117 -1.99 5.90 1.50
CA GLY A 117 -3.10 5.53 2.38
C GLY A 117 -4.17 6.62 2.44
N VAL A 118 -3.75 7.87 2.68
CA VAL A 118 -4.67 9.02 2.71
C VAL A 118 -5.37 9.21 1.37
N LEU A 119 -4.65 9.08 0.25
CA LEU A 119 -5.24 9.16 -1.09
C LEU A 119 -6.27 8.07 -1.36
N ASN A 120 -6.04 6.84 -0.88
CA ASN A 120 -7.01 5.74 -1.01
C ASN A 120 -8.29 5.98 -0.17
N ILE A 121 -8.18 6.56 1.03
CA ILE A 121 -9.35 7.00 1.81
C ILE A 121 -10.09 8.12 1.09
N GLY A 122 -9.37 9.12 0.60
CA GLY A 122 -9.97 10.24 -0.14
C GLY A 122 -10.75 9.75 -1.37
N ALA A 123 -10.14 8.85 -2.15
CA ALA A 123 -10.80 8.21 -3.29
C ALA A 123 -12.04 7.40 -2.89
N LEU A 124 -12.02 6.74 -1.72
CA LEU A 124 -13.18 6.03 -1.20
C LEU A 124 -14.32 6.97 -0.81
N CYS A 125 -14.02 8.05 -0.06
CA CYS A 125 -15.01 9.03 0.36
C CYS A 125 -15.72 9.62 -0.86
N ILE A 126 -14.95 10.02 -1.89
CA ILE A 126 -15.48 10.65 -3.09
C ILE A 126 -16.29 9.68 -3.96
N ARG A 127 -16.01 8.37 -3.93
CA ARG A 127 -16.76 7.36 -4.69
C ARG A 127 -18.06 6.93 -4.01
N ARG A 128 -18.24 7.28 -2.73
CA ARG A 128 -19.41 6.89 -1.93
C ARG A 128 -20.52 7.93 -1.95
N ASP A 129 -20.21 9.16 -2.39
CA ASP A 129 -21.14 10.23 -2.75
C ASP A 129 -21.57 10.12 -4.23
#